data_AF-A0AA97H8W1-F1
#
_entry.id   AF-A0AA97H8W1-F1
#
_cell.length_a   1.000
_cell.length_b   1.000
_cell.length_c   1.000
_cell.angle_alpha   90.00
_cell.angle_beta   90.00
_cell.angle_gamma   90.00
#
_symmetry.space_group_name_H-M   'P 1'
#
loop_
_entity.id
_entity.type
_entity.pdbx_description
1 polymer ?
#
loop_
_entity_poly.entity_id
_entity_poly.type
_entity_poly.pdbx_seq_one_letter_code
_entity_poly.pdbx_strand_id
1 'polypeptide(L)'
;MTRYDENPEAAEAAIKEASVAIDKLDDELAIAKERAEEIERQANEAKSPEEEAVALRRLATIEQEIQDLSQDLTSAERYFGNVQEFWLES
;
A
#
# COMPACT_ATOMS: atom_id res chain seq x y z
N MET A 1 -11.51 -10.25 -30.95
CA MET A 1 -10.73 -11.30 -30.26
C MET A 1 -9.69 -10.53 -29.49
N THR A 2 -9.78 -10.58 -28.16
CA THR A 2 -8.90 -9.85 -27.25
C THR A 2 -7.57 -10.58 -27.11
N ARG A 3 -6.54 -9.92 -26.59
CA ARG A 3 -5.26 -10.61 -26.24
C ARG A 3 -5.48 -11.69 -25.19
N TYR A 4 -6.47 -11.49 -24.31
CA TYR A 4 -6.93 -12.51 -23.37
C TYR A 4 -7.42 -13.78 -24.09
N ASP A 5 -8.26 -13.64 -25.12
CA ASP A 5 -8.76 -14.79 -25.89
C ASP A 5 -7.64 -15.57 -26.60
N GLU A 6 -6.56 -14.87 -26.97
CA GLU A 6 -5.39 -15.46 -27.63
C GLU A 6 -4.46 -16.18 -26.66
N ASN A 7 -4.34 -15.69 -25.41
CA ASN A 7 -3.48 -16.29 -24.39
C ASN A 7 -4.05 -16.10 -22.96
N PRO A 8 -5.08 -16.86 -22.59
CA PRO A 8 -5.79 -16.67 -21.33
C PRO A 8 -4.93 -16.99 -20.11
N GLU A 9 -4.08 -18.01 -20.18
CA GLU A 9 -3.20 -18.39 -19.06
C GLU A 9 -2.21 -17.27 -18.70
N ALA A 10 -1.62 -16.62 -19.71
CA ALA A 10 -0.71 -15.50 -19.49
C ALA A 10 -1.44 -14.26 -18.93
N ALA A 11 -2.65 -13.99 -19.41
CA ALA A 11 -3.46 -12.89 -18.94
C ALA A 11 -3.87 -13.09 -17.46
N GLU A 12 -4.38 -14.28 -17.11
CA GLU A 12 -4.76 -14.62 -15.74
C GLU A 12 -3.58 -14.54 -14.77
N ALA A 13 -2.40 -15.03 -15.17
CA ALA A 13 -1.20 -14.93 -14.36
C ALA A 13 -0.81 -13.47 -14.08
N ALA A 14 -0.80 -12.62 -15.11
CA ALA A 14 -0.45 -11.20 -14.98
C ALA A 14 -1.45 -10.42 -14.11
N ILE A 15 -2.76 -10.64 -14.34
CA ILE A 15 -3.82 -10.00 -13.54
C ILE A 15 -3.73 -10.43 -12.08
N LYS A 16 -3.52 -11.73 -11.83
CA LYS A 16 -3.37 -12.26 -10.47
C LYS A 16 -2.14 -11.71 -9.76
N GLU A 17 -1.00 -11.64 -10.44
CA GLU A 17 0.24 -11.07 -9.87
C GLU A 17 0.04 -9.61 -9.45
N ALA A 18 -0.55 -8.79 -10.32
CA ALA A 18 -0.84 -7.39 -10.03
C ALA A 18 -1.85 -7.24 -8.88
N SER A 19 -2.90 -8.07 -8.83
CA SER A 19 -3.85 -8.09 -7.70
C SER A 19 -3.18 -8.44 -6.37
N VAL A 20 -2.32 -9.46 -6.35
CA VAL A 20 -1.61 -9.89 -5.12
C VAL A 20 -0.67 -8.79 -4.63
N ALA A 21 -0.06 -8.00 -5.53
CA ALA A 21 0.76 -6.88 -5.14
C ALA A 21 -0.05 -5.77 -4.46
N ILE A 22 -1.26 -5.47 -4.97
CA ILE A 22 -2.20 -4.51 -4.36
C ILE A 22 -2.61 -4.99 -2.97
N ASP A 23 -3.04 -6.25 -2.83
CA ASP A 23 -3.50 -6.80 -1.54
C ASP A 23 -2.41 -6.68 -0.46
N LYS A 24 -1.15 -6.96 -0.83
CA LYS A 24 -0.02 -6.82 0.10
C LYS A 24 0.24 -5.38 0.51
N LEU A 25 0.18 -4.44 -0.44
CA LEU A 25 0.38 -3.01 -0.15
C LEU A 25 -0.74 -2.47 0.73
N ASP A 26 -1.98 -2.91 0.53
CA ASP A 26 -3.12 -2.53 1.37
C ASP A 26 -2.96 -3.07 2.80
N ASP A 27 -2.56 -4.34 2.96
CA ASP A 27 -2.23 -4.95 4.25
C ASP A 27 -1.10 -4.19 4.97
N GLU A 28 0.00 -3.90 4.27
CA GLU A 28 1.13 -3.15 4.83
C GLU A 28 0.71 -1.72 5.24
N LEU A 29 -0.10 -1.04 4.43
CA LEU A 29 -0.64 0.27 4.74
C LEU A 29 -1.55 0.25 5.97
N ALA A 30 -2.39 -0.78 6.12
CA ALA A 30 -3.24 -0.96 7.31
C ALA A 30 -2.39 -1.14 8.58
N ILE A 31 -1.36 -1.97 8.52
CA ILE A 31 -0.43 -2.18 9.64
C ILE A 31 0.32 -0.89 9.99
N ALA A 32 0.76 -0.12 8.99
CA ALA A 32 1.46 1.14 9.22
C ALA A 32 0.55 2.17 9.93
N LYS A 33 -0.72 2.25 9.53
CA LYS A 33 -1.73 3.10 10.20
C LYS A 33 -1.96 2.70 11.65
N GLU A 34 -2.12 1.41 11.94
CA GLU A 34 -2.27 0.91 13.32
C GLU A 34 -1.04 1.28 14.17
N ARG A 35 0.17 1.16 13.61
CA ARG A 35 1.40 1.56 14.29
C ARG A 35 1.46 3.07 14.55
N ALA A 36 0.97 3.89 13.63
CA ALA A 36 0.89 5.34 13.82
C ALA A 36 -0.06 5.71 14.96
N GLU A 37 -1.25 5.10 15.02
CA GLU A 37 -2.20 5.31 16.12
C GLU A 37 -1.61 4.92 17.48
N GLU A 38 -0.87 3.81 17.55
CA GLU A 38 -0.19 3.40 18.77
C GLU A 38 0.93 4.37 19.18
N ILE A 39 1.70 4.89 18.23
CA ILE A 39 2.74 5.90 18.52
C ILE A 39 2.10 7.22 18.98
N GLU A 40 1.00 7.63 18.36
CA GLU A 40 0.24 8.82 18.77
C GLU A 40 -0.29 8.66 20.20
N ARG A 41 -0.81 7.48 20.55
CA ARG A 41 -1.21 7.15 21.92
C ARG A 41 -0.03 7.23 22.90
N GLN A 42 1.14 6.72 22.53
CA GLN A 42 2.36 6.82 23.35
C GLN A 42 2.79 8.28 23.57
N ALA A 43 2.68 9.14 22.54
CA ALA A 43 2.97 10.56 22.66
C ALA A 43 2.01 11.23 23.65
N ASN A 44 0.71 10.94 23.57
CA ASN A 44 -0.31 11.47 24.46
C ASN A 44 -0.18 10.98 25.91
N GLU A 45 0.30 9.74 26.11
CA GLU A 45 0.51 9.14 27.42
C GLU A 45 1.87 9.47 28.06
N ALA A 46 2.76 10.14 27.32
CA ALA A 46 4.12 10.47 27.75
C ALA A 46 4.16 11.17 29.11
N LYS A 47 5.15 10.85 29.94
CA LYS A 47 5.31 11.41 31.29
C LYS A 47 6.35 12.53 31.34
N SER A 48 7.05 12.76 30.23
CA SER A 48 8.03 13.84 30.09
C SER A 48 8.04 14.41 28.67
N PRO A 49 8.46 15.68 28.49
CA PRO A 49 8.65 16.28 27.18
C PRO A 49 9.64 15.51 26.30
N GLU A 50 10.66 14.88 26.89
CA GLU A 50 11.63 14.07 26.16
C GLU A 50 10.99 12.80 25.57
N GLU A 51 10.14 12.11 26.34
CA GLU A 51 9.39 10.94 25.85
C GLU A 51 8.41 11.31 24.73
N GLU A 52 7.69 12.41 24.91
CA GLU A 52 6.77 12.96 23.90
C GLU A 52 7.52 13.28 22.60
N ALA A 53 8.66 13.98 22.70
CA ALA A 53 9.47 14.34 21.53
C ALA A 53 10.02 13.10 20.78
N VAL A 54 10.36 12.03 21.49
CA VAL A 54 10.79 10.76 20.87
C VAL A 54 9.62 10.08 20.15
N ALA A 55 8.44 10.05 20.76
CA ALA A 55 7.25 9.50 20.14
C ALA A 55 6.84 10.29 18.88
N LEU A 56 6.82 11.62 18.94
CA LEU A 56 6.53 12.49 17.79
C LEU A 56 7.51 12.31 16.63
N ARG A 57 8.82 12.08 16.92
CA ARG A 57 9.79 11.76 15.86
C ARG A 57 9.50 10.42 15.20
N ARG A 58 9.09 9.41 15.97
CA ARG A 58 8.67 8.12 15.42
C ARG A 58 7.39 8.24 14.61
N LEU A 59 6.45 9.08 15.08
CA LEU A 59 5.21 9.37 14.38
C LEU A 59 5.48 9.96 13.00
N ALA A 60 6.35 10.98 12.92
CA ALA A 60 6.73 11.57 11.64
C ALA A 60 7.36 10.55 10.66
N THR A 61 8.15 9.60 11.16
CA THR A 61 8.71 8.53 10.32
C THR A 61 7.64 7.58 9.79
N ILE A 62 6.71 7.13 10.63
CA ILE A 62 5.65 6.20 10.20
C ILE A 62 4.63 6.92 9.31
N GLU A 63 4.37 8.21 9.51
CA GLU A 63 3.55 9.03 8.61
C GLU A 63 4.15 9.13 7.21
N GLN A 64 5.48 9.27 7.10
CA GLN A 64 6.17 9.21 5.81
C GLN A 64 6.05 7.82 5.17
N GLU A 65 6.22 6.75 5.95
CA GLU A 65 6.04 5.36 5.47
C GLU A 65 4.61 5.13 4.95
N ILE A 66 3.58 5.63 5.65
CA ILE A 66 2.17 5.60 5.21
C ILE A 66 1.99 6.36 3.89
N GLN A 67 2.62 7.52 3.75
CA GLN A 67 2.54 8.31 2.51
C GLN A 67 3.17 7.55 1.34
N ASP A 68 4.34 6.96 1.55
CA ASP A 68 5.05 6.20 0.52
C ASP A 68 4.25 4.95 0.11
N LEU A 69 3.76 4.17 1.08
CA LEU A 69 2.87 3.02 0.83
C LEU A 69 1.59 3.41 0.09
N SER A 70 1.01 4.56 0.41
CA SER A 70 -0.19 5.05 -0.29
C SER A 70 0.10 5.40 -1.76
N GLN A 71 1.29 5.95 -2.04
CA GLN A 71 1.73 6.24 -3.40
C GLN A 71 2.02 4.96 -4.20
N ASP A 72 2.64 3.98 -3.55
CA ASP A 72 2.91 2.68 -4.15
C ASP A 72 1.62 1.92 -4.44
N LEU A 73 0.66 1.92 -3.52
CA LEU A 73 -0.67 1.33 -3.72
C LEU A 73 -1.39 1.98 -4.91
N THR A 74 -1.43 3.31 -4.97
CA THR A 74 -2.02 4.04 -6.11
C THR A 74 -1.35 3.66 -7.43
N SER A 75 -0.03 3.48 -7.42
CA SER A 75 0.75 3.10 -8.60
C SER A 75 0.47 1.65 -9.02
N ALA A 76 0.32 0.74 -8.05
CA ALA A 76 -0.04 -0.65 -8.26
C ALA A 76 -1.46 -0.79 -8.82
N GLU A 77 -2.43 -0.05 -8.29
CA GLU A 77 -3.80 0.02 -8.82
C GLU A 77 -3.83 0.51 -10.27
N ARG A 78 -3.06 1.56 -10.58
CA ARG A 78 -2.93 2.03 -11.96
C ARG A 78 -2.30 0.98 -12.87
N TYR A 79 -1.25 0.31 -12.40
CA TYR A 79 -0.62 -0.77 -13.14
C TYR A 79 -1.61 -1.92 -13.40
N PHE A 80 -2.38 -2.32 -12.40
CA PHE A 80 -3.42 -3.33 -12.54
C PHE A 80 -4.48 -2.92 -13.57
N GLY A 81 -4.95 -1.67 -13.55
CA GLY A 81 -5.84 -1.14 -14.57
C GLY A 81 -5.24 -1.24 -15.98
N ASN A 82 -3.98 -0.83 -16.15
CA ASN A 82 -3.28 -0.95 -17.44
C ASN A 82 -3.12 -2.41 -17.90
N VAL A 83 -2.86 -3.35 -16.97
CA VAL A 83 -2.79 -4.78 -17.26
C VAL A 83 -4.15 -5.30 -17.74
N GLN A 84 -5.24 -4.90 -17.07
CA GLN A 84 -6.59 -5.26 -17.48
C GLN A 84 -6.92 -4.70 -18.86
N GLU A 85 -6.68 -3.41 -19.11
CA GLU A 85 -6.89 -2.79 -20.43
C GLU A 85 -6.09 -3.51 -21.51
N PHE A 86 -4.80 -3.79 -21.28
CA PHE A 86 -3.96 -4.47 -22.26
C PHE A 86 -4.50 -5.84 -22.67
N TRP A 87 -4.94 -6.66 -21.71
CA TRP A 87 -5.42 -8.01 -21.98
C TRP A 87 -6.86 -8.05 -22.48
N LEU A 88 -7.74 -7.21 -21.92
CA LEU A 88 -9.19 -7.28 -22.11
C LEU A 88 -9.71 -6.34 -23.20
N GLU A 89 -8.96 -5.30 -23.58
CA GLU A 89 -9.32 -4.41 -24.67
C GLU A 89 -8.56 -4.78 -25.96
N SER A 90 -9.31 -4.88 -27.07
CA SER A 90 -8.81 -5.35 -28.38
C SER A 90 -8.17 -4.22 -29.18
#